data_AF-A0A2G5V012-F1
#
_entry.id   AF-A0A2G5V012-F1
#
_cell.length_a   1.000
_cell.length_b   1.000
_cell.length_c   1.000
_cell.angle_alpha   90.00
_cell.angle_beta   90.00
_cell.angle_gamma   90.00
#
_symmetry.space_group_name_H-M   'P 1'
#
loop_
_entity.id
_entity.type
_entity.pdbx_description
1 polymer ?
#
loop_
_entity_poly.entity_id
_entity_poly.type
_entity_poly.pdbx_seq_one_letter_code
_entity_poly.pdbx_strand_id
1 'polypeptide(L)'
;MSVWCGICRESKSCEESVQLIPCLHTFCKKCLKETSKQVRVCPVAHCYSSLSAPESMTSTCEGEYCQRKIMVNADILRTACHHDVCQHCYDMASRKEKMSCPALGCSELMVDEEDLVCEGPCKQPLVFDKTTTIPCCGVFRL
;
A
#
# COMPACT_ATOMS: atom_id res chain seq x y z
N MET A 1 3.68 -15.09 -3.38
CA MET A 1 3.73 -14.25 -2.15
C MET A 1 3.04 -14.98 -1.00
N SER A 2 3.54 -14.88 0.24
CA SER A 2 2.93 -15.49 1.43
C SER A 2 2.55 -14.46 2.48
N VAL A 3 1.60 -14.83 3.35
CA VAL A 3 1.10 -14.02 4.46
C VAL A 3 0.98 -14.89 5.71
N TRP A 4 1.11 -14.27 6.87
CA TRP A 4 1.01 -14.95 8.17
C TRP A 4 -0.44 -15.06 8.64
N CYS A 5 -0.88 -16.26 9.03
CA CYS A 5 -2.21 -16.47 9.60
C CYS A 5 -2.21 -16.17 11.10
N GLY A 6 -3.04 -15.23 11.54
CA GLY A 6 -3.16 -14.85 12.96
C GLY A 6 -3.74 -15.92 13.90
N ILE A 7 -4.34 -17.00 13.37
CA ILE A 7 -4.92 -18.09 14.16
C ILE A 7 -3.94 -19.26 14.30
N CYS A 8 -3.60 -19.92 13.18
CA CYS A 8 -2.74 -21.10 13.21
C CYS A 8 -1.24 -20.77 13.27
N ARG A 9 -0.85 -19.49 13.14
CA ARG A 9 0.55 -19.05 13.20
C ARG A 9 1.42 -19.77 12.16
N GLU A 10 0.91 -19.88 10.94
CA GLU A 10 1.61 -20.45 9.81
C GLU A 10 1.60 -19.47 8.63
N SER A 11 2.67 -19.48 7.85
CA SER A 11 2.73 -18.80 6.56
C SER A 11 1.88 -19.53 5.53
N LYS A 12 0.99 -18.81 4.87
CA LYS A 12 0.07 -19.32 3.84
C LYS A 12 0.24 -18.54 2.55
N SER A 13 -0.10 -19.16 1.43
CA SER A 13 -0.14 -18.43 0.17
C SER A 13 -1.24 -17.37 0.21
N CYS A 14 -1.10 -16.32 -0.59
CA CYS A 14 -2.11 -15.26 -0.64
C CYS A 14 -3.45 -15.78 -1.16
N GLU A 15 -3.45 -16.77 -2.07
CA GLU A 15 -4.68 -17.37 -2.61
C GLU A 15 -5.44 -18.20 -1.56
N GLU A 16 -4.73 -18.78 -0.59
CA GLU A 16 -5.30 -19.54 0.53
C GLU A 16 -5.69 -18.67 1.73
N SER A 17 -5.51 -17.36 1.61
CA SER A 17 -5.66 -16.42 2.71
C SER A 17 -6.70 -15.36 2.43
N VAL A 18 -7.11 -14.70 3.49
CA VAL A 18 -8.10 -13.65 3.52
C VAL A 18 -7.60 -12.58 4.47
N GLN A 19 -7.76 -11.32 4.07
CA GLN A 19 -7.57 -10.17 4.95
C GLN A 19 -8.94 -9.60 5.31
N LEU A 20 -9.16 -9.35 6.61
CA LEU A 20 -10.38 -8.72 7.08
C LEU A 20 -10.32 -7.20 6.95
N ILE A 21 -11.46 -6.59 6.67
CA ILE A 21 -11.64 -5.14 6.68
C ILE A 21 -12.56 -4.79 7.87
N PRO A 22 -12.29 -3.73 8.65
CA PRO A 22 -11.21 -2.75 8.47
C PRO A 22 -9.89 -3.09 9.18
N CYS A 23 -9.81 -4.16 9.98
CA CYS A 23 -8.65 -4.40 10.85
C CYS A 23 -7.38 -4.88 10.14
N LEU A 24 -7.44 -5.24 8.86
CA LEU A 24 -6.33 -5.72 8.05
C LEU A 24 -5.63 -6.99 8.56
N HIS A 25 -6.23 -7.67 9.55
CA HIS A 25 -5.72 -8.96 10.02
C HIS A 25 -5.95 -10.05 8.99
N THR A 26 -4.93 -10.90 8.82
CA THR A 26 -4.90 -11.93 7.79
C THR A 26 -5.02 -13.32 8.40
N PHE A 27 -5.82 -14.17 7.74
CA PHE A 27 -6.11 -15.54 8.17
C PHE A 27 -6.14 -16.47 6.97
N CYS A 28 -5.80 -17.74 7.20
CA CYS A 28 -6.04 -18.78 6.20
C CYS A 28 -7.55 -19.07 6.11
N LYS A 29 -8.03 -19.41 4.92
CA LYS A 29 -9.44 -19.70 4.65
C LYS A 29 -10.01 -20.79 5.56
N LYS A 30 -9.19 -21.79 5.91
CA LYS A 30 -9.58 -22.89 6.81
C LYS A 30 -9.88 -22.40 8.23
N CYS A 31 -8.93 -21.74 8.87
CA CYS A 31 -9.09 -21.23 10.24
C CYS A 31 -10.21 -20.20 10.34
N LEU A 32 -10.34 -19.33 9.33
CA LEU A 32 -11.42 -18.33 9.31
C LEU A 32 -12.80 -18.98 9.21
N LYS A 33 -12.96 -20.02 8.37
CA LYS A 33 -14.21 -20.79 8.21
C LYS A 33 -14.59 -21.55 9.48
N GLU A 34 -13.63 -22.05 10.22
CA GLU A 34 -13.88 -22.72 11.51
C GLU A 34 -14.26 -21.71 12.59
N THR A 35 -13.54 -20.59 12.66
CA THR A 35 -13.78 -19.53 13.66
C THR A 35 -15.11 -18.83 13.44
N SER A 36 -15.52 -18.58 12.19
CA SER A 36 -16.76 -17.87 11.86
C SER A 36 -18.03 -18.61 12.27
N LYS A 37 -17.94 -19.92 12.57
CA LYS A 37 -19.03 -20.69 13.16
C LYS A 37 -19.29 -20.37 14.62
N GLN A 38 -18.25 -19.91 15.34
CA GLN A 38 -18.28 -19.70 16.79
C GLN A 38 -18.28 -18.21 17.15
N VAL A 39 -17.57 -17.40 16.37
CA VAL A 39 -17.30 -15.99 16.68
C VAL A 39 -17.65 -15.13 15.46
N ARG A 40 -18.21 -13.95 15.70
CA ARG A 40 -18.58 -12.97 14.65
C ARG A 40 -17.64 -11.77 14.57
N VAL A 41 -16.58 -11.78 15.38
CA VAL A 41 -15.54 -10.74 15.43
C VAL A 41 -14.16 -11.34 15.10
N CYS A 42 -13.21 -10.46 14.77
CA CYS A 42 -11.83 -10.81 14.50
C CYS A 42 -11.23 -11.59 15.70
N PRO A 43 -10.54 -12.72 15.46
CA PRO A 43 -9.98 -13.54 16.54
C PRO A 43 -8.65 -13.02 17.12
N VAL A 44 -8.10 -11.92 16.58
CA VAL A 44 -6.91 -11.29 17.18
C VAL A 44 -7.32 -10.62 18.49
N ALA A 45 -6.52 -10.82 19.54
CA ALA A 45 -6.73 -10.21 20.84
C ALA A 45 -6.93 -8.69 20.72
N HIS A 46 -7.93 -8.17 21.44
CA HIS A 46 -8.30 -6.75 21.44
C HIS A 46 -8.76 -6.18 20.09
N CYS A 47 -9.11 -7.03 19.11
CA CYS A 47 -9.74 -6.61 17.87
C CYS A 47 -11.24 -6.94 17.88
N TYR A 48 -12.09 -5.94 17.68
CA TYR A 48 -13.55 -6.08 17.71
C TYR A 48 -14.20 -5.91 16.33
N SER A 49 -13.40 -5.94 15.26
CA SER A 49 -13.91 -5.82 13.89
C SER A 49 -14.76 -7.04 13.51
N SER A 50 -15.92 -6.79 12.90
CA SER A 50 -16.84 -7.84 12.45
C SER A 50 -16.22 -8.74 11.38
N LEU A 51 -16.54 -10.04 11.45
CA LEU A 51 -16.29 -11.00 10.38
C LEU A 51 -17.39 -10.86 9.31
N SER A 52 -17.45 -9.72 8.62
CA SER A 52 -18.23 -9.62 7.39
C SER A 52 -17.59 -10.51 6.31
N ALA A 53 -18.43 -11.13 5.47
CA ALA A 53 -18.01 -12.10 4.46
C ALA A 53 -16.80 -11.58 3.67
N PRO A 54 -15.63 -12.21 3.80
CA PRO A 54 -14.46 -11.75 3.10
C PRO A 54 -14.53 -12.23 1.65
N GLU A 55 -14.70 -11.30 0.73
CA GLU A 55 -14.40 -11.56 -0.67
C GLU A 55 -12.90 -11.77 -0.79
N SER A 56 -12.48 -13.01 -1.09
CA SER A 56 -11.06 -13.30 -1.27
C SER A 56 -10.59 -12.78 -2.62
N MET A 57 -9.85 -11.68 -2.65
CA MET A 57 -9.12 -11.25 -3.83
C MET A 57 -7.73 -10.73 -3.43
N THR A 58 -6.70 -11.19 -4.14
CA THR A 58 -5.31 -10.85 -3.89
C THR A 58 -4.93 -9.58 -4.63
N SER A 59 -4.23 -8.65 -3.97
CA SER A 59 -3.62 -7.52 -4.68
C SER A 59 -2.34 -8.00 -5.38
N THR A 60 -1.97 -7.38 -6.49
CA THR A 60 -0.68 -7.60 -7.17
C THR A 60 0.42 -6.69 -6.63
N CYS A 61 0.19 -5.98 -5.52
CA CYS A 61 1.14 -5.02 -4.98
C CYS A 61 2.47 -5.69 -4.57
N GLU A 62 3.56 -5.23 -5.18
CA GLU A 62 4.92 -5.70 -4.97
C GLU A 62 5.63 -5.02 -3.79
N GLY A 63 4.93 -4.11 -3.10
CA GLY A 63 5.42 -3.42 -1.91
C GLY A 63 5.87 -4.40 -0.82
N GLU A 64 7.12 -4.28 -0.38
CA GLU A 64 7.75 -5.18 0.60
C GLU A 64 6.88 -5.31 1.86
N TYR A 65 6.60 -4.16 2.48
CA TYR A 65 5.82 -4.03 3.71
C TYR A 65 4.35 -3.68 3.45
N CYS A 66 3.81 -4.02 2.27
CA CYS A 66 2.42 -3.74 1.95
C CYS A 66 1.49 -4.36 3.01
N GLN A 67 0.75 -3.51 3.73
CA GLN A 67 -0.24 -3.96 4.71
C GLN A 67 -1.55 -4.42 4.05
N ARG A 68 -1.70 -4.20 2.73
CA ARG A 68 -2.93 -4.41 1.96
C ARG A 68 -2.74 -5.48 0.87
N LYS A 69 -1.97 -6.53 1.18
CA LYS A 69 -1.57 -7.59 0.23
C LYS A 69 -2.77 -8.36 -0.35
N ILE A 70 -3.91 -8.40 0.36
CA ILE A 70 -5.11 -9.17 -0.04
C ILE A 70 -6.33 -8.24 0.06
N MET A 71 -6.40 -7.25 -0.82
CA MET A 71 -7.52 -6.30 -0.87
C MET A 71 -8.19 -6.26 -2.25
N VAL A 72 -9.53 -6.20 -2.24
CA VAL A 72 -10.36 -5.88 -3.40
C VAL A 72 -10.06 -4.44 -3.84
N ASN A 73 -9.83 -4.24 -5.14
CA ASN A 73 -9.67 -2.93 -5.77
C ASN A 73 -8.61 -2.04 -5.10
N ALA A 74 -7.47 -2.62 -4.73
CA ALA A 74 -6.31 -1.78 -4.50
C ALA A 74 -6.01 -1.08 -5.83
N ASP A 75 -6.14 0.25 -5.90
CA ASP A 75 -5.70 1.02 -7.05
C ASP A 75 -4.20 0.75 -7.22
N ILE A 76 -3.86 -0.05 -8.23
CA ILE A 76 -2.48 -0.43 -8.55
C ILE A 76 -1.94 0.63 -9.48
N LEU A 77 -0.89 1.30 -9.02
CA LEU A 77 -0.07 2.22 -9.78
C LEU A 77 1.16 1.47 -10.28
N ARG A 78 1.52 1.69 -11.53
CA ARG A 78 2.77 1.18 -12.09
C ARG A 78 3.84 2.26 -11.99
N THR A 79 4.93 1.98 -11.29
CA THR A 79 6.04 2.92 -11.13
C THR A 79 6.89 3.05 -12.40
N ALA A 80 7.74 4.07 -12.47
CA ALA A 80 8.71 4.25 -13.56
C ALA A 80 9.66 3.04 -13.70
N CYS A 81 10.07 2.45 -12.57
CA CYS A 81 10.83 1.22 -12.51
C CYS A 81 10.00 -0.05 -12.78
N HIS A 82 8.81 0.09 -13.36
CA HIS A 82 7.90 -0.97 -13.78
C HIS A 82 7.35 -1.91 -12.70
N HIS A 83 7.36 -1.49 -11.43
CA HIS A 83 6.79 -2.26 -10.33
C HIS A 83 5.33 -1.87 -10.08
N ASP A 84 4.49 -2.86 -9.80
CA ASP A 84 3.07 -2.66 -9.50
C ASP A 84 2.88 -2.45 -7.99
N VAL A 85 2.46 -1.25 -7.58
CA VAL A 85 2.31 -0.88 -6.16
C VAL A 85 0.93 -0.30 -5.90
N CYS A 86 0.30 -0.64 -4.78
CA CYS A 86 -0.99 -0.03 -4.44
C CYS A 86 -0.82 1.43 -4.01
N GLN A 87 -1.87 2.24 -4.18
CA GLN A 87 -1.89 3.65 -3.77
C GLN A 87 -1.37 3.86 -2.35
N HIS A 88 -1.73 2.99 -1.41
CA HIS A 88 -1.25 3.10 -0.03
C HIS A 88 0.28 2.94 0.09
N CYS A 89 0.89 2.02 -0.67
CA CYS A 89 2.35 1.87 -0.67
C CYS A 89 3.02 3.07 -1.35
N TYR A 90 2.42 3.58 -2.43
CA TYR A 90 2.89 4.78 -3.11
C TYR A 90 2.86 6.00 -2.17
N ASP A 91 1.75 6.25 -1.48
CA ASP A 91 1.60 7.36 -0.52
C ASP A 91 2.57 7.26 0.67
N MET A 92 2.85 6.03 1.12
CA MET A 92 3.82 5.80 2.19
C MET A 92 5.25 6.05 1.70
N ALA A 93 5.56 5.69 0.45
CA ALA A 93 6.84 5.98 -0.18
C ALA A 93 7.03 7.48 -0.42
N SER A 94 6.00 8.18 -0.89
CA SER A 94 6.05 9.61 -1.18
C SER A 94 6.27 10.48 0.06
N ARG A 95 5.88 9.99 1.24
CA ARG A 95 6.14 10.68 2.52
C ARG A 95 7.59 10.57 3.00
N LYS A 96 8.39 9.67 2.43
CA LYS A 96 9.82 9.54 2.76
C LYS A 96 10.60 10.69 2.11
N GLU A 97 11.69 11.09 2.75
CA GLU A 97 12.59 12.15 2.25
C GLU A 97 13.11 11.85 0.84
N LYS A 98 13.38 10.57 0.56
CA LYS A 98 13.66 10.05 -0.78
C LYS A 98 12.46 9.22 -1.21
N MET A 99 11.71 9.70 -2.21
CA MET A 99 10.58 8.97 -2.80
C MET A 99 11.10 7.78 -3.62
N SER A 100 11.53 6.72 -2.93
CA SER A 100 12.03 5.50 -3.55
C SER A 100 10.92 4.45 -3.71
N CYS A 101 11.01 3.64 -4.77
CA CYS A 101 10.09 2.54 -5.01
C CYS A 101 9.95 1.64 -3.77
N PRO A 102 8.73 1.31 -3.32
CA PRO A 102 8.52 0.46 -2.16
C PRO A 102 8.60 -1.05 -2.47
N ALA A 103 8.83 -1.43 -3.73
CA ALA A 103 8.91 -2.83 -4.13
C ALA A 103 10.12 -3.53 -3.51
N LEU A 104 9.97 -4.81 -3.18
CA LEU A 104 11.03 -5.59 -2.54
C LEU A 104 12.31 -5.60 -3.39
N GLY A 105 13.42 -5.13 -2.81
CA GLY A 105 14.72 -5.09 -3.50
C GLY A 105 14.84 -3.99 -4.55
N CYS A 106 13.80 -3.16 -4.75
CA CYS A 106 13.88 -1.94 -5.54
C CYS A 106 14.17 -0.74 -4.63
N SER A 107 14.92 0.24 -5.11
CA SER A 107 15.18 1.50 -4.40
C SER A 107 15.37 2.68 -5.36
N GLU A 108 14.91 2.51 -6.60
CA GLU A 108 14.94 3.56 -7.61
C GLU A 108 14.03 4.71 -7.21
N LEU A 109 14.42 5.93 -7.56
CA LEU A 109 13.60 7.11 -7.35
C LEU A 109 12.34 7.00 -8.20
N MET A 110 11.20 7.32 -7.61
CA MET A 110 9.90 7.30 -8.27
C MET A 110 9.59 8.60 -9.02
N VAL A 111 10.52 9.56 -8.95
CA VAL A 111 10.46 10.87 -9.60
C VAL A 111 11.80 11.05 -10.29
N ASP A 112 11.77 11.44 -11.56
CA ASP A 112 12.98 11.80 -12.29
C ASP A 112 13.51 13.14 -11.75
N GLU A 113 14.83 13.28 -11.63
CA GLU A 113 15.45 14.53 -11.15
C GLU A 113 15.09 15.73 -12.05
N GLU A 114 14.69 15.48 -13.30
CA GLU A 114 14.23 16.48 -14.26
C GLU A 114 12.86 17.07 -13.89
N ASP A 115 11.97 16.27 -13.29
CA ASP A 115 10.66 16.71 -12.77
C ASP A 115 10.78 17.49 -11.46
N LEU A 116 11.96 17.45 -10.84
CA LEU A 116 12.31 18.28 -9.69
C LEU A 116 12.82 19.66 -10.11
N VAL A 117 12.76 20.04 -11.39
CA VAL A 117 13.19 21.35 -11.87
C VAL A 117 12.01 22.10 -12.43
N CYS A 118 11.78 23.32 -11.94
CA CYS A 118 10.72 24.19 -12.45
C CYS A 118 10.90 24.41 -13.97
N GLU A 119 9.88 24.06 -14.76
CA GLU A 119 9.93 24.17 -16.23
C GLU A 119 10.04 25.62 -16.72
N GLY A 120 9.70 26.59 -15.87
CA GLY A 120 9.82 28.01 -16.12
C GLY A 120 11.28 28.52 -16.23
N PRO A 121 11.48 29.82 -16.53
CA PRO A 121 12.80 30.39 -16.80
C PRO A 121 13.76 30.33 -15.60
N CYS A 122 13.25 30.12 -14.39
CA CYS A 122 14.10 30.05 -13.21
C CYS A 122 14.91 28.75 -13.13
N LYS A 123 14.44 27.65 -13.77
CA LYS A 123 15.06 26.31 -13.71
C LYS A 123 15.51 25.90 -12.29
N GLN A 124 14.78 26.35 -11.27
CA GLN A 124 15.13 26.09 -9.88
C GLN A 124 14.60 24.73 -9.43
N PRO A 125 15.31 24.05 -8.51
CA PRO A 125 14.83 22.80 -7.94
C PRO A 125 13.54 23.03 -7.14
N LEU A 126 12.51 22.24 -7.41
CA LEU A 126 11.23 22.20 -6.72
C LEU A 126 11.41 21.49 -5.36
N VAL A 127 11.25 22.23 -4.27
CA VAL A 127 11.39 21.70 -2.91
C VAL A 127 10.02 21.37 -2.34
N PHE A 128 9.55 20.13 -2.47
CA PHE A 128 8.20 19.76 -2.01
C PHE A 128 8.10 19.74 -0.47
N ASP A 129 7.64 20.84 0.13
CA ASP A 129 7.26 20.87 1.54
C ASP A 129 5.77 20.54 1.71
N LYS A 130 5.46 19.67 2.68
CA LYS A 130 4.27 18.80 2.77
C LYS A 130 2.90 19.50 2.92
N THR A 131 2.80 20.80 2.72
CA THR A 131 1.56 21.58 2.96
C THR A 131 1.28 22.70 1.96
N THR A 132 2.10 22.88 0.91
CA THR A 132 1.90 24.01 -0.02
C THR A 132 2.10 23.57 -1.47
N THR A 133 1.13 23.83 -2.34
CA THR A 133 1.38 23.92 -3.79
C THR A 133 2.36 25.05 -4.02
N ILE A 134 3.64 24.72 -4.29
CA ILE A 134 4.65 25.75 -4.52
C ILE A 134 4.42 26.35 -5.91
N PRO A 135 4.26 27.68 -6.02
CA PRO A 135 4.23 28.32 -7.32
C PRO A 135 5.61 28.20 -7.98
N CYS A 136 5.73 27.34 -8.99
CA CYS A 136 6.87 27.35 -9.92
C CYS A 136 6.94 28.75 -10.55
N CYS A 137 8.00 29.49 -10.21
CA CYS A 137 8.29 30.89 -10.54
C CYS A 137 7.05 31.68 -10.96
N GLY A 138 6.20 32.03 -9.99
CA GLY A 138 4.87 32.62 -10.18
C GLY A 138 4.69 33.42 -11.47
N VAL A 139 4.19 32.76 -12.52
CA VAL A 139 3.73 33.45 -13.73
C VAL A 139 2.27 33.83 -13.48
N PHE A 140 2.05 34.79 -12.59
CA PHE A 140 0.85 35.62 -12.69
C PHE A 140 1.05 36.50 -13.92
N ARG A 141 0.61 36.03 -15.08
CA ARG A 141 0.30 36.94 -16.19
C ARG A 141 -0.99 37.68 -15.81
N LEU A 142 -0.85 38.95 -15.43
CA LEU A 142 -1.91 39.96 -15.58
C LEU A 142 -2.35 40.02 -17.03
#